data_AF-A0A8I6AM84-F1
#
_entry.id   AF-A0A8I6AM84-F1
#
_cell.length_a   1.000
_cell.length_b   1.000
_cell.length_c   1.000
_cell.angle_alpha   90.00
_cell.angle_beta   90.00
_cell.angle_gamma   90.00
#
_symmetry.space_group_name_H-M   'P 1'
#
loop_
_entity.id
_entity.type
_entity.pdbx_description
1 polymer ?
#
loop_
_entity_poly.entity_id
_entity_poly.type
_entity_poly.pdbx_seq_one_letter_code
_entity_poly.pdbx_strand_id
1 'polypeptide(L)'
;MPEISLRHVVSCSSQDSTHRAENLLKADTYRKWRSAKAGEKTISVVLQLEKEEQIHSVDIGNDGSAFVEVLVGSSAGGATAGEQDYEEKLG
;
A
#
# COMPACT_ATOMS: atom_id res chain seq x y z
N MET A 1 14.19 13.49 -6.68
CA MET A 1 14.19 12.02 -6.82
C MET A 1 13.06 11.65 -7.78
N PRO A 2 13.26 10.72 -8.72
CA PRO A 2 12.16 10.26 -9.57
C PRO A 2 11.09 9.55 -8.74
N GLU A 3 9.82 9.73 -9.12
CA GLU A 3 8.69 9.07 -8.47
C GLU A 3 8.62 7.60 -8.89
N ILE A 4 8.37 6.72 -7.91
CA ILE A 4 8.20 5.29 -8.16
C ILE A 4 6.77 5.05 -8.65
N SER A 5 6.64 4.40 -9.81
CA SER A 5 5.34 4.10 -10.41
C SER A 5 4.74 2.80 -9.85
N LEU A 6 3.46 2.85 -9.48
CA LEU A 6 2.68 1.72 -8.98
C LEU A 6 1.88 1.08 -10.11
N ARG A 7 1.96 -0.24 -10.24
CA ARG A 7 1.31 -1.01 -11.31
C ARG A 7 -0.12 -1.38 -10.98
N HIS A 8 -0.33 -2.09 -9.87
CA HIS A 8 -1.65 -2.53 -9.42
C HIS A 8 -1.64 -2.92 -7.93
N VAL A 9 -2.85 -3.11 -7.39
CA VAL A 9 -3.06 -3.65 -6.04
C VAL A 9 -2.94 -5.18 -6.11
N VAL A 10 -1.99 -5.75 -5.37
CA VAL A 10 -1.79 -7.21 -5.27
C VAL A 10 -2.82 -7.81 -4.32
N SER A 11 -3.00 -7.20 -3.15
CA SER A 11 -3.96 -7.62 -2.15
C SER A 11 -4.44 -6.43 -1.32
N CYS A 12 -5.62 -6.57 -0.75
CA CYS A 12 -6.24 -5.57 0.11
C CYS A 12 -7.11 -6.29 1.14
N SER A 13 -6.84 -6.10 2.43
CA SER A 13 -7.58 -6.79 3.48
C SER A 13 -9.00 -6.26 3.64
N SER A 14 -9.20 -4.96 3.40
CA SER A 14 -10.51 -4.30 3.49
C SER A 14 -10.54 -3.02 2.66
N GLN A 15 -11.65 -2.76 1.98
CA GLN A 15 -11.84 -1.53 1.21
C GLN A 15 -13.32 -1.12 1.09
N ASP A 16 -13.56 0.18 1.13
CA ASP A 16 -14.85 0.76 0.79
C ASP A 16 -15.18 0.62 -0.71
N SER A 17 -16.47 0.64 -1.02
CA SER A 17 -17.01 0.58 -2.38
C SER A 17 -16.54 1.74 -3.28
N THR A 18 -16.41 2.95 -2.72
CA THR A 18 -16.03 4.18 -3.43
C THR A 18 -14.56 4.53 -3.19
N HIS A 19 -14.10 4.40 -1.94
CA HIS A 19 -12.73 4.67 -1.51
C HIS A 19 -11.88 3.39 -1.56
N ARG A 20 -11.77 2.83 -2.77
CA ARG A 20 -11.05 1.56 -3.05
C ARG A 20 -9.53 1.72 -2.97
N ALA A 21 -8.82 0.61 -2.74
CA ALA A 21 -7.35 0.58 -2.72
C ALA A 21 -6.71 1.05 -4.03
N GLU A 22 -7.36 0.78 -5.18
CA GLU A 22 -6.89 1.22 -6.51
C GLU A 22 -6.74 2.73 -6.64
N ASN A 23 -7.41 3.52 -5.79
CA ASN A 23 -7.24 4.97 -5.77
C ASN A 23 -5.81 5.40 -5.41
N LEU A 24 -5.04 4.54 -4.74
CA LEU A 24 -3.64 4.81 -4.38
C LEU A 24 -2.68 4.71 -5.56
N LEU A 25 -3.09 4.11 -6.69
CA LEU A 25 -2.21 3.93 -7.86
C LEU A 25 -1.92 5.24 -8.60
N LYS A 26 -2.63 6.33 -8.27
CA LYS A 26 -2.46 7.65 -8.88
C LYS A 26 -2.45 8.72 -7.80
N ALA A 27 -1.24 9.16 -7.42
CA ALA A 27 -1.01 10.16 -6.38
C ALA A 27 -1.65 11.53 -6.71
N ASP A 28 -1.80 11.86 -7.99
CA ASP A 28 -2.39 13.13 -8.45
C ASP A 28 -3.90 13.24 -8.25
N THR A 29 -4.53 12.27 -7.59
CA THR A 29 -5.98 12.29 -7.34
C THR A 29 -6.27 12.64 -5.89
N TYR A 30 -7.34 13.40 -5.65
CA TYR A 30 -7.89 13.64 -4.31
C TYR A 30 -8.59 12.40 -3.72
N ARG A 31 -8.46 11.25 -4.38
CA ARG A 31 -9.14 10.01 -3.99
C ARG A 31 -8.35 9.32 -2.88
N LYS A 32 -9.09 8.58 -2.06
CA LYS A 32 -8.57 7.96 -0.84
C LYS A 32 -8.87 6.47 -0.84
N TRP A 33 -8.15 5.74 0.01
CA TRP A 33 -8.47 4.37 0.39
C TRP A 33 -9.00 4.37 1.83
N ARG A 34 -10.09 3.65 2.08
CA ARG A 34 -10.71 3.48 3.40
C ARG A 34 -11.14 2.04 3.62
N SER A 35 -11.28 1.64 4.88
CA SER A 35 -11.83 0.34 5.27
C SER A 35 -13.27 0.16 4.76
N ALA A 36 -13.70 -1.09 4.58
CA ALA A 36 -15.06 -1.42 4.17
C ALA A 36 -16.10 -1.08 5.25
N LYS A 37 -15.71 -1.18 6.53
CA LYS A 37 -16.58 -0.95 7.68
C LYS A 37 -15.90 -0.04 8.71
N ALA A 38 -16.72 0.71 9.43
CA ALA A 38 -16.25 1.49 10.57
C ALA A 38 -15.82 0.57 11.73
N GLY A 39 -14.77 0.96 12.46
CA GLY A 39 -14.30 0.25 13.66
C GLY A 39 -13.30 -0.89 13.39
N GLU A 40 -12.91 -1.12 12.13
CA GLU A 40 -11.77 -1.99 11.82
C GLU A 40 -10.50 -1.41 12.42
N LYS A 41 -9.83 -2.18 13.28
CA LYS A 41 -8.66 -1.70 14.05
C LYS A 41 -7.42 -1.52 13.18
N THR A 42 -7.28 -2.36 12.15
CA THR A 42 -6.13 -2.40 11.25
C THR A 42 -6.61 -2.86 9.88
N ILE A 43 -6.08 -2.24 8.83
CA ILE A 43 -6.26 -2.65 7.43
C ILE A 43 -4.90 -2.62 6.73
N SER A 44 -4.75 -3.39 5.66
CA SER A 44 -3.50 -3.51 4.91
C SER A 44 -3.77 -3.57 3.41
N VAL A 45 -2.80 -3.07 2.64
CA VAL A 45 -2.80 -3.10 1.18
C VAL A 45 -1.38 -3.40 0.71
N VAL A 46 -1.26 -4.25 -0.31
CA VAL A 46 0.00 -4.55 -0.98
C VAL A 46 -0.06 -3.97 -2.40
N LEU A 47 0.91 -3.12 -2.73
CA LEU A 47 1.01 -2.43 -4.01
C LEU A 47 2.23 -2.92 -4.77
N GLN A 48 2.04 -3.35 -6.00
CA GLN A 48 3.13 -3.77 -6.87
C GLN A 48 3.78 -2.56 -7.55
N LEU A 49 5.09 -2.41 -7.44
CA LEU A 49 5.85 -1.43 -8.22
C LEU A 49 5.93 -1.88 -9.69
N GLU A 50 5.98 -0.94 -10.64
CA GLU A 50 6.13 -1.25 -12.07
C GLU A 50 7.41 -2.03 -12.37
N LYS A 51 8.49 -1.73 -11.64
CA LYS A 51 9.75 -2.48 -11.64
C LYS A 51 10.35 -2.46 -10.24
N GLU A 52 11.28 -3.36 -9.98
CA GLU A 52 12.03 -3.39 -8.73
C GLU A 52 12.93 -2.15 -8.63
N GLU A 53 12.77 -1.36 -7.56
CA GLU A 53 13.51 -0.11 -7.36
C GLU A 53 13.83 0.13 -5.88
N GLN A 54 14.91 0.86 -5.62
CA GLN A 54 15.24 1.34 -4.29
C GLN A 54 14.33 2.50 -3.90
N ILE A 55 13.46 2.30 -2.90
CA ILE A 55 12.67 3.40 -2.33
C ILE A 55 13.58 4.22 -1.41
N HIS A 56 13.77 5.49 -1.78
CA HIS A 56 14.59 6.45 -1.03
C HIS A 56 13.79 7.25 0.01
N SER A 57 12.56 7.63 -0.36
CA SER A 57 11.65 8.41 0.47
C SER A 57 10.22 7.91 0.25
N VAL A 58 9.38 8.08 1.27
CA VAL A 58 7.96 7.69 1.23
C VAL A 58 7.12 8.85 1.74
N ASP A 59 6.16 9.29 0.93
CA ASP A 59 5.19 10.31 1.31
C ASP A 59 3.81 9.66 1.47
N ILE A 60 3.20 9.79 2.66
CA ILE A 60 1.90 9.18 2.97
C ILE A 60 0.91 10.23 3.45
N GLY A 61 -0.17 10.41 2.68
CA GLY A 61 -1.32 11.20 3.08
C GLY A 61 -2.22 10.42 4.04
N ASN A 62 -2.09 10.65 5.35
CA ASN A 62 -2.91 9.98 6.35
C ASN A 62 -4.37 10.49 6.33
N ASP A 63 -5.34 9.58 6.33
CA ASP A 63 -6.79 9.87 6.36
C ASP A 63 -7.48 9.29 7.61
N GLY A 64 -6.91 9.57 8.79
CA GLY A 64 -7.50 9.20 10.08
C GLY A 64 -6.95 7.93 10.73
N SER A 65 -5.87 7.36 10.18
CA SER A 65 -5.11 6.29 10.85
C SER A 65 -4.29 6.87 12.01
N ALA A 66 -4.20 6.15 13.13
CA ALA A 66 -3.33 6.54 14.24
C ALA A 66 -1.86 6.18 13.96
N PHE A 67 -1.63 5.05 13.29
CA PHE A 67 -0.32 4.54 12.92
C PHE A 67 -0.35 4.08 11.46
N VAL A 68 0.80 4.17 10.79
CA VAL A 68 1.02 3.63 9.45
C VAL A 68 2.36 2.92 9.46
N GLU A 69 2.37 1.66 9.04
CA GLU A 69 3.56 0.85 8.87
C GLU A 69 3.80 0.63 7.37
N VAL A 70 5.06 0.67 6.94
CA VAL A 70 5.45 0.37 5.56
C VAL A 70 6.41 -0.78 5.58
N LEU A 71 6.05 -1.86 4.88
CA LEU A 71 6.94 -2.99 4.65
C LEU A 71 7.23 -3.15 3.16
N VAL A 72 8.34 -3.80 2.82
CA VAL A 72 8.76 -4.09 1.44
C VAL A 72 8.99 -5.58 1.22
N GLY A 73 8.70 -6.05 0.03
CA GLY A 73 8.92 -7.44 -0.37
C GLY A 73 9.23 -7.54 -1.86
N SER A 74 9.76 -8.69 -2.28
CA SER A 74 10.05 -8.99 -3.69
C SER A 74 9.11 -10.06 -4.22
N SER A 75 8.60 -9.87 -5.44
CA SER A 75 7.79 -10.87 -6.14
C SER A 75 8.59 -12.09 -6.60
N ALA A 76 9.93 -12.04 -6.53
CA ALA A 76 10.81 -13.14 -6.94
C ALA A 76 10.66 -14.40 -6.07
N GLY A 77 10.16 -14.26 -4.82
CA GLY A 77 9.87 -15.37 -3.91
C GLY A 77 8.56 -16.13 -4.19
N GLY A 78 7.75 -15.67 -5.15
CA GLY A 78 6.45 -16.25 -5.49
C GLY A 78 5.29 -15.24 -5.37
N ALA A 79 4.18 -15.50 -6.07
CA ALA A 79 3.02 -14.60 -6.22
C ALA A 79 2.21 -14.35 -4.93
N THR A 80 2.65 -14.92 -3.81
CA THR A 80 2.16 -14.67 -2.46
C THR A 80 3.37 -14.66 -1.54
N ALA A 81 4.15 -13.57 -1.55
CA ALA A 81 5.06 -13.32 -0.45
C ALA A 81 4.24 -13.45 0.83
N GLY A 82 4.57 -14.44 1.67
CA GLY A 82 3.90 -14.61 2.95
C GLY A 82 4.06 -13.33 3.75
N GLU A 83 3.17 -13.03 4.71
CA GLU A 83 3.34 -11.85 5.57
C GLU A 83 4.72 -11.79 6.26
N GLN A 84 5.41 -12.94 6.37
CA GLN A 84 6.76 -13.09 6.93
C GLN A 84 7.90 -12.68 5.98
N ASP A 85 7.63 -12.51 4.68
CA ASP A 85 8.62 -12.17 3.66
C ASP A 85 8.74 -10.65 3.44
N TYR A 86 7.99 -9.85 4.23
CA TYR A 86 8.02 -8.41 4.18
C TYR A 86 8.96 -7.85 5.25
N GLU A 87 9.86 -6.95 4.84
CA GLU A 87 10.81 -6.26 5.72
C GLU A 87 10.28 -4.86 6.09
N GLU A 88 10.36 -4.51 7.37
CA GLU A 88 9.96 -3.19 7.87
C GLU A 88 10.85 -2.10 7.26
N LYS A 89 10.22 -1.14 6.59
CA LYS A 89 10.89 0.00 5.95
C LYS A 89 10.70 1.30 6.70
N LEU A 90 9.59 1.43 7.40
CA LEU A 90 9.26 2.58 8.23
C LEU A 90 8.34 2.13 9.38
N GLY A 91 8.80 2.40 10.60
CA GLY A 91 8.04 2.29 11.85
C GLY A 91 8.03 3.61 12.61
#